data_AF-A0A844EBW1-F1
#
_entry.id   AF-A0A844EBW1-F1
#
_cell.length_a   1.000
_cell.length_b   1.000
_cell.length_c   1.000
_cell.angle_alpha   90.00
_cell.angle_beta   90.00
_cell.angle_gamma   90.00
#
_symmetry.space_group_name_H-M   'P 1'
#
loop_
_entity.id
_entity.type
_entity.pdbx_description
1 polymer ?
#
loop_
_entity_poly.entity_id
_entity_poly.type
_entity_poly.pdbx_seq_one_letter_code
_entity_poly.pdbx_strand_id
1 'polypeptide(L)'
;MAYDLAKVTTNGNNLIAQILANKSSLSIDKIEISDTQLPSTTDISTMTSVPKVVQTVSANGFSKNSNTLIVSTVVDNSSIRADYKAWVFGIWGSDSQNGQSQLIAVITSTNSPDTIPAFSGRTPVSYTYKFNIGFSNASQIKFNMINGSFATNDTVVHTTGNETINGKK
;
A
#
# COMPACT_ATOMS: atom_id res chain seq x y z
N MET A 1 -1.71 16.07 3.00
CA MET A 1 -1.49 14.76 2.37
C MET A 1 -2.78 13.97 2.50
N ALA A 2 -3.26 13.31 1.44
CA ALA A 2 -4.53 12.60 1.44
C ALA A 2 -4.59 11.51 2.53
N TYR A 3 -3.46 10.86 2.82
CA TYR A 3 -3.31 9.86 3.88
C TYR A 3 -2.34 10.38 4.94
N ASP A 4 -2.89 10.79 6.08
CA ASP A 4 -2.19 11.44 7.18
C ASP A 4 -1.89 10.50 8.34
N LEU A 5 -2.60 9.38 8.42
CA LEU A 5 -2.42 8.37 9.45
C LEU A 5 -1.95 7.06 8.84
N ALA A 6 -0.73 6.64 9.18
CA ALA A 6 -0.25 5.31 8.88
C ALA A 6 0.48 4.73 10.09
N LYS A 7 0.12 3.51 10.48
CA LYS A 7 0.77 2.79 11.58
C LYS A 7 0.99 1.33 11.21
N VAL A 8 2.06 0.78 11.76
CA VAL A 8 2.28 -0.66 11.79
C VAL A 8 1.44 -1.27 12.89
N THR A 9 0.85 -2.41 12.62
CA THR A 9 0.04 -3.12 13.62
C THR A 9 0.93 -3.88 14.60
N THR A 10 0.38 -4.31 15.73
CA THR A 10 1.07 -5.21 16.67
C THR A 10 1.53 -6.49 15.98
N ASN A 11 0.71 -7.04 15.08
CA ASN A 11 1.08 -8.22 14.28
C ASN A 11 2.24 -7.92 13.33
N GLY A 12 2.23 -6.75 12.68
CA GLY A 12 3.33 -6.30 11.83
C GLY A 12 4.63 -6.13 12.59
N ASN A 13 4.60 -5.50 13.76
CA ASN A 13 5.77 -5.38 14.64
C ASN A 13 6.31 -6.75 15.05
N ASN A 14 5.42 -7.69 15.42
CA ASN A 14 5.82 -9.06 15.78
C ASN A 14 6.45 -9.80 14.60
N LEU A 15 5.85 -9.71 13.41
CA LEU A 15 6.37 -10.33 12.20
C LEU A 15 7.75 -9.76 11.84
N ILE A 16 7.91 -8.45 11.89
CA ILE A 16 9.17 -7.77 11.57
C ILE A 16 10.24 -8.12 12.61
N ALA A 17 9.88 -8.19 13.90
CA ALA A 17 10.79 -8.65 14.95
C ALA A 17 11.25 -10.09 14.72
N GLN A 18 10.34 -10.99 14.31
CA GLN A 18 10.69 -12.36 13.93
C GLN A 18 11.60 -12.42 12.72
N ILE A 19 11.32 -11.64 11.67
CA ILE A 19 12.14 -11.55 10.46
C ILE A 19 13.55 -11.05 10.79
N LEU A 20 13.68 -10.03 11.65
CA LEU A 20 14.96 -9.51 12.11
C LEU A 20 15.73 -10.55 12.94
N ALA A 21 15.05 -11.29 13.82
CA ALA A 21 15.66 -12.33 14.65
C ALA A 21 16.12 -13.55 13.82
N ASN A 22 15.28 -14.00 12.88
CA ASN A 22 15.53 -15.17 12.04
C ASN A 22 16.36 -14.84 10.78
N LYS A 23 16.63 -13.55 10.52
CA LYS A 23 17.24 -13.05 9.27
C LYS A 23 16.47 -13.50 8.01
N SER A 24 15.16 -13.65 8.13
CA SER A 24 14.27 -13.97 7.01
C SER A 24 14.01 -12.73 6.15
N SER A 25 13.17 -12.86 5.12
CA SER A 25 12.69 -11.73 4.31
C SER A 25 11.19 -11.50 4.47
N LEU A 26 10.77 -10.23 4.46
CA LEU A 26 9.36 -9.85 4.45
C LEU A 26 8.82 -9.92 3.02
N SER A 27 7.81 -10.74 2.80
CA SER A 27 7.03 -10.76 1.57
C SER A 27 5.75 -9.94 1.77
N ILE A 28 5.36 -9.19 0.74
CA ILE A 28 4.05 -8.55 0.71
C ILE A 28 3.14 -9.43 -0.12
N ASP A 29 1.98 -9.78 0.43
CA ASP A 29 1.06 -10.71 -0.23
C ASP A 29 -0.04 -9.95 -0.96
N LYS A 30 -0.67 -8.99 -0.28
CA LYS A 30 -1.83 -8.24 -0.80
C LYS A 30 -2.02 -6.90 -0.08
N ILE A 31 -2.78 -6.03 -0.71
CA ILE A 31 -3.33 -4.82 -0.11
C ILE A 31 -4.85 -4.88 -0.20
N GLU A 32 -5.50 -4.63 0.92
CA GLU A 32 -6.95 -4.54 1.03
C GLU A 32 -7.36 -3.09 1.18
N ILE A 33 -8.42 -2.70 0.48
CA ILE A 33 -8.93 -1.33 0.45
C ILE A 33 -10.35 -1.33 1.02
N SER A 34 -10.60 -0.44 1.97
CA SER A 34 -11.92 -0.21 2.57
C SER A 34 -12.53 1.09 2.10
N ASP A 35 -13.86 1.08 1.94
CA ASP A 35 -14.67 2.28 1.74
C ASP A 35 -15.20 2.89 3.03
N THR A 36 -14.79 2.37 4.19
CA THR A 36 -15.27 2.81 5.49
C THR A 36 -14.29 3.77 6.14
N GLN A 37 -14.75 4.99 6.44
CA GLN A 37 -13.98 5.93 7.25
C GLN A 37 -13.86 5.40 8.68
N LEU A 38 -12.63 5.23 9.15
CA LEU A 38 -12.38 4.89 10.54
C LEU A 38 -12.61 6.12 11.43
N PRO A 39 -13.26 5.95 12.60
CA PRO A 39 -13.30 6.98 13.63
C PRO A 39 -11.90 7.47 13.98
N SER A 40 -11.75 8.76 14.27
CA SER A 40 -10.46 9.33 14.71
C SER A 40 -9.93 8.72 16.02
N THR A 41 -10.82 8.09 16.81
CA THR A 41 -10.50 7.37 18.05
C THR A 41 -10.06 5.92 17.81
N THR A 42 -10.16 5.39 16.60
CA THR A 42 -9.79 4.00 16.30
C THR A 42 -8.27 3.83 16.33
N ASP A 43 -7.80 2.93 17.19
CA ASP A 43 -6.39 2.58 17.21
C ASP A 43 -6.04 1.57 16.12
N ILE A 44 -5.66 2.11 14.96
CA ILE A 44 -5.24 1.33 13.79
C ILE A 44 -4.02 0.42 14.03
N SER A 45 -3.26 0.64 15.12
CA SER A 45 -2.13 -0.25 15.46
C SER A 45 -2.58 -1.59 16.05
N THR A 46 -3.80 -1.68 16.56
CA THR A 46 -4.34 -2.93 17.12
C THR A 46 -5.17 -3.73 16.13
N MET A 47 -5.36 -3.20 14.91
CA MET A 47 -6.15 -3.85 13.88
C MET A 47 -5.50 -5.15 13.42
N THR A 48 -6.32 -6.19 13.29
CA THR A 48 -5.93 -7.50 12.75
C THR A 48 -6.55 -7.76 11.38
N SER A 49 -7.55 -6.96 10.99
CA SER A 49 -8.26 -7.04 9.72
C SER A 49 -8.74 -5.67 9.27
N VAL A 50 -8.97 -5.52 7.96
CA VAL A 50 -9.55 -4.31 7.37
C VAL A 50 -11.08 -4.44 7.34
N PRO A 51 -11.85 -3.46 7.85
CA PRO A 51 -13.31 -3.53 7.79
C PRO A 51 -13.81 -3.31 6.36
N LYS A 52 -14.92 -3.96 5.99
CA LYS A 52 -15.64 -3.73 4.72
C LYS A 52 -14.71 -3.56 3.51
N VAL A 53 -13.91 -4.59 3.24
CA VAL A 53 -13.01 -4.60 2.09
C VAL A 53 -13.82 -4.56 0.80
N VAL A 54 -13.63 -3.51 0.02
CA VAL A 54 -14.28 -3.31 -1.29
C VAL A 54 -13.39 -3.76 -2.44
N GLN A 55 -12.07 -3.76 -2.23
CA GLN A 55 -11.12 -4.25 -3.22
C GLN A 55 -9.92 -4.91 -2.54
N THR A 56 -9.42 -5.99 -3.14
CA THR A 56 -8.16 -6.62 -2.78
C THR A 56 -7.27 -6.66 -4.01
N VAL A 57 -6.03 -6.21 -3.87
CA VAL A 57 -5.04 -6.18 -4.94
C VAL A 57 -3.78 -6.89 -4.51
N SER A 58 -3.11 -7.56 -5.44
CA SER A 58 -1.75 -8.03 -5.19
C SER A 58 -0.81 -6.85 -5.04
N ALA A 59 0.14 -6.95 -4.13
CA ALA A 59 1.14 -5.90 -3.91
C ALA A 59 2.53 -6.50 -3.91
N ASN A 60 3.48 -5.76 -4.46
CA ASN A 60 4.87 -6.16 -4.51
C ASN A 60 5.66 -5.34 -3.51
N GLY A 61 6.40 -6.01 -2.64
CA GLY A 61 7.37 -5.40 -1.75
C GLY A 61 8.76 -5.45 -2.36
N PHE A 62 9.41 -4.30 -2.52
CA PHE A 62 10.83 -4.21 -2.89
C PHE A 62 11.62 -3.58 -1.75
N SER A 63 12.57 -4.34 -1.20
CA SER A 63 13.48 -3.83 -0.17
C SER A 63 14.49 -2.87 -0.80
N LYS A 64 14.44 -1.59 -0.44
CA LYS A 64 15.37 -0.57 -0.96
C LYS A 64 16.71 -0.60 -0.21
N ASN A 65 16.71 -0.97 1.06
CA ASN A 65 17.88 -1.18 1.90
C ASN A 65 17.50 -2.06 3.10
N SER A 66 18.47 -2.42 3.95
CA SER A 66 18.24 -3.31 5.12
C SER A 66 17.17 -2.84 6.10
N ASN A 67 16.74 -1.56 6.04
CA ASN A 67 15.82 -0.94 6.97
C ASN A 67 14.63 -0.26 6.29
N THR A 68 14.43 -0.43 4.98
CA THR A 68 13.39 0.28 4.23
C THR A 68 12.78 -0.63 3.18
N LEU A 69 11.49 -0.89 3.30
CA LEU A 69 10.69 -1.62 2.33
C LEU A 69 9.77 -0.65 1.58
N ILE A 70 9.83 -0.68 0.26
CA ILE A 70 8.88 0.03 -0.59
C ILE A 70 7.84 -0.96 -1.06
N VAL A 71 6.58 -0.71 -0.73
CA VAL A 71 5.45 -1.51 -1.21
C VAL A 71 4.78 -0.77 -2.35
N SER A 72 4.64 -1.41 -3.50
CA SER A 72 3.92 -0.86 -4.64
C SER A 72 2.79 -1.76 -5.06
N THR A 73 1.64 -1.16 -5.36
CA THR A 73 0.49 -1.87 -5.92
C THR A 73 -0.16 -1.04 -7.02
N VAL A 74 -0.84 -1.72 -7.93
CA VAL A 74 -1.64 -1.11 -8.98
C VAL A 74 -3.08 -1.50 -8.71
N VAL A 75 -3.91 -0.48 -8.53
CA VAL A 75 -5.35 -0.60 -8.29
C VAL A 75 -6.05 -0.21 -9.58
N ASP A 76 -6.57 -1.18 -10.32
CA ASP A 76 -7.39 -0.91 -11.50
C ASP A 76 -8.87 -0.85 -11.12
N ASN A 77 -9.63 -0.06 -11.89
CA ASN A 77 -11.06 0.02 -11.71
C ASN A 77 -11.85 -0.99 -12.55
N SER A 78 -11.20 -1.94 -13.24
CA SER A 78 -11.89 -2.85 -14.19
C SER A 78 -12.93 -3.74 -13.50
N SER A 79 -12.70 -4.07 -12.23
CA SER A 79 -13.60 -4.85 -11.38
C SER A 79 -14.55 -4.01 -10.53
N ILE A 80 -14.46 -2.67 -10.60
CA ILE A 80 -15.20 -1.75 -9.73
C ILE A 80 -16.55 -1.41 -10.35
N ARG A 81 -17.61 -1.81 -9.66
CA ARG A 81 -19.01 -1.64 -10.12
C ARG A 81 -19.64 -0.31 -9.69
N ALA A 82 -19.12 0.31 -8.63
CA ALA A 82 -19.63 1.55 -8.08
C ALA A 82 -18.47 2.40 -7.55
N ASP A 83 -18.58 3.71 -7.72
CA ASP A 83 -17.60 4.67 -7.19
C ASP A 83 -17.46 4.47 -5.68
N TYR A 84 -16.23 4.39 -5.19
CA TYR A 84 -15.98 4.29 -3.76
C TYR A 84 -14.79 5.15 -3.35
N LYS A 85 -14.78 5.51 -2.06
CA LYS A 85 -13.70 6.29 -1.46
C LYS A 85 -12.73 5.37 -0.76
N ALA A 86 -11.47 5.34 -1.16
CA ALA A 86 -10.45 4.50 -0.53
C ALA A 86 -10.01 5.12 0.81
N TRP A 87 -10.76 4.84 1.87
CA TRP A 87 -10.52 5.40 3.20
C TRP A 87 -9.37 4.71 3.93
N VAL A 88 -9.29 3.39 3.80
CA VAL A 88 -8.30 2.55 4.51
C VAL A 88 -7.58 1.64 3.53
N PHE A 89 -6.27 1.54 3.68
CA PHE A 89 -5.43 0.54 3.04
C PHE A 89 -4.81 -0.33 4.12
N GLY A 90 -5.09 -1.63 4.09
CA GLY A 90 -4.40 -2.62 4.91
C GLY A 90 -3.38 -3.36 4.07
N ILE A 91 -2.12 -3.31 4.51
CA ILE A 91 -1.03 -4.04 3.87
C ILE A 91 -0.83 -5.35 4.59
N TRP A 92 -0.94 -6.43 3.84
CA TRP A 92 -0.70 -7.77 4.32
C TRP A 92 0.68 -8.25 3.88
N GLY A 93 1.41 -8.82 4.83
CA GLY A 93 2.71 -9.41 4.57
C GLY A 93 2.90 -10.69 5.35
N SER A 94 3.82 -11.50 4.88
CA SER A 94 4.19 -12.78 5.45
C SER A 94 5.70 -12.89 5.55
N ASP A 95 6.17 -13.74 6.45
CA ASP A 95 7.55 -14.18 6.39
C ASP A 95 7.69 -15.12 5.18
N SER A 96 8.64 -14.81 4.30
CA SER A 96 9.06 -15.67 3.18
C SER A 96 9.27 -17.14 3.53
N GLN A 97 9.58 -17.46 4.80
CA GLN A 97 9.81 -18.81 5.30
C GLN A 97 8.53 -19.49 5.83
N ASN A 98 7.68 -18.77 6.56
CA ASN A 98 6.51 -19.32 7.26
C ASN A 98 5.18 -19.14 6.53
N GLY A 99 5.11 -18.23 5.53
CA GLY A 99 3.97 -18.07 4.62
C GLY A 99 2.65 -17.59 5.26
N GLN A 100 2.62 -17.25 6.54
CA GLN A 100 1.41 -16.77 7.21
C GLN A 100 1.21 -15.27 6.92
N SER A 101 0.23 -14.95 6.09
CA SER A 101 -0.13 -13.57 5.77
C SER A 101 -0.81 -12.90 6.97
N GLN A 102 -0.27 -11.76 7.38
CA GLN A 102 -0.79 -10.97 8.49
C GLN A 102 -0.92 -9.51 8.08
N LEU A 103 -1.91 -8.82 8.62
CA LEU A 103 -2.04 -7.37 8.45
C LEU A 103 -0.86 -6.71 9.18
N ILE A 104 0.12 -6.21 8.43
CA ILE A 104 1.33 -5.62 8.99
C ILE A 104 1.20 -4.11 9.19
N ALA A 105 0.43 -3.43 8.34
CA ALA A 105 0.29 -1.99 8.40
C ALA A 105 -1.08 -1.54 7.92
N VAL A 106 -1.54 -0.43 8.49
CA VAL A 106 -2.80 0.21 8.12
C VAL A 106 -2.53 1.68 7.84
N ILE A 107 -3.07 2.16 6.73
CA ILE A 107 -3.05 3.55 6.30
C ILE A 107 -4.48 4.01 6.20
N THR A 108 -4.80 5.16 6.79
CA THR A 108 -6.14 5.75 6.72
C THR A 108 -6.05 7.25 6.46
N SER A 109 -7.10 7.79 5.84
CA SER A 109 -7.31 9.23 5.71
C SER A 109 -8.32 9.71 6.75
N THR A 110 -8.07 10.85 7.40
CA THR A 110 -9.07 11.49 8.27
C THR A 110 -9.97 12.50 7.55
N ASN A 111 -9.52 13.06 6.43
CA ASN A 111 -10.15 14.24 5.83
C ASN A 111 -10.44 14.13 4.32
N SER A 112 -9.61 13.45 3.54
CA SER A 112 -9.70 13.47 2.07
C SER A 112 -9.13 12.19 1.47
N PRO A 113 -9.93 11.12 1.37
CA PRO A 113 -9.52 9.88 0.71
C PRO A 113 -9.57 10.04 -0.81
N ASP A 114 -8.81 9.22 -1.53
CA ASP A 114 -8.94 9.10 -2.97
C ASP A 114 -10.28 8.47 -3.34
N THR A 115 -10.87 8.90 -4.46
CA THR A 115 -12.09 8.29 -5.01
C THR A 115 -11.73 7.46 -6.24
N ILE A 116 -12.07 6.18 -6.20
CA ILE A 116 -11.88 5.26 -7.31
C ILE A 116 -13.21 5.17 -8.07
N PRO A 117 -13.28 5.65 -9.32
CA PRO A 117 -14.50 5.63 -10.11
C PRO A 117 -14.79 4.21 -10.62
N ALA A 118 -16.07 3.88 -10.77
CA ALA A 118 -16.53 2.66 -11.39
C ALA A 118 -16.03 2.51 -12.84
N PHE A 119 -15.94 1.27 -13.29
CA PHE A 119 -15.59 0.98 -14.67
C PHE A 119 -16.63 1.58 -15.62
N SER A 120 -16.20 2.52 -16.47
CA SER A 120 -17.07 3.19 -17.44
C SER A 120 -17.34 2.39 -18.72
N GLY A 121 -16.86 1.14 -18.80
CA GLY A 121 -17.08 0.24 -19.95
C GLY A 121 -16.19 0.48 -21.17
N ARG A 122 -15.27 1.46 -21.13
CA ARG A 122 -14.38 1.79 -22.25
C ARG A 122 -12.92 1.46 -21.98
N THR A 123 -12.30 2.19 -21.07
CA THR A 123 -10.88 2.06 -20.74
C THR A 123 -10.73 1.98 -19.22
N PRO A 124 -10.13 0.90 -18.68
CA PRO A 124 -9.84 0.83 -17.27
C PRO A 124 -8.85 1.92 -16.88
N VAL A 125 -9.07 2.52 -15.71
CA VAL A 125 -8.13 3.44 -15.08
C VAL A 125 -7.38 2.67 -14.01
N SER A 126 -6.06 2.79 -14.00
CA SER A 126 -5.19 2.14 -13.03
C SER A 126 -4.47 3.18 -12.19
N TYR A 127 -4.60 3.09 -10.88
CA TYR A 127 -3.95 3.95 -9.89
C TYR A 127 -2.76 3.21 -9.29
N THR A 128 -1.58 3.80 -9.33
CA THR A 128 -0.38 3.19 -8.73
C THR A 128 -0.13 3.79 -7.35
N TYR A 129 -0.18 2.95 -6.32
CA TYR A 129 0.10 3.34 -4.94
C TYR A 129 1.48 2.84 -4.53
N LYS A 130 2.29 3.73 -3.94
CA LYS A 130 3.60 3.40 -3.38
C LYS A 130 3.67 3.82 -1.92
N PHE A 131 4.07 2.89 -1.07
CA PHE A 131 4.21 3.06 0.35
C PHE A 131 5.66 2.80 0.78
N ASN A 132 6.16 3.61 1.70
CA ASN A 132 7.48 3.45 2.28
C ASN A 132 7.36 2.99 3.73
N ILE A 133 8.00 1.88 4.05
CA ILE A 133 8.03 1.29 5.39
C ILE A 133 9.47 1.36 5.88
N GLY A 134 9.75 2.28 6.80
CA GLY A 134 11.06 2.44 7.42
C GLY A 134 11.13 1.71 8.76
N PHE A 135 11.93 0.65 8.83
CA PHE A 135 12.28 -0.10 10.04
C PHE A 135 13.46 0.60 10.75
N SER A 136 13.21 1.77 11.36
CA SER A 136 14.27 2.52 12.04
C SER A 136 14.74 1.84 13.31
N ASN A 137 13.82 1.27 14.11
CA ASN A 137 14.05 0.40 15.27
C ASN A 137 12.69 -0.27 15.61
N ALA A 138 12.68 -1.47 16.21
CA ALA A 138 11.44 -2.23 16.50
C ALA A 138 10.36 -1.47 17.31
N SER A 139 10.73 -0.34 17.91
CA SER A 139 9.84 0.54 18.68
C SER A 139 9.22 1.68 17.86
N GLN A 140 9.74 1.99 16.67
CA GLN A 140 9.28 3.11 15.83
C GLN A 140 9.44 2.76 14.34
N ILE A 141 8.52 1.96 13.81
CA ILE A 141 8.43 1.74 12.36
C ILE A 141 7.67 2.93 11.75
N LYS A 142 8.37 3.70 10.91
CA LYS A 142 7.78 4.86 10.23
C LYS A 142 7.15 4.38 8.94
N PHE A 143 5.84 4.54 8.83
CA PHE A 143 5.10 4.23 7.63
C PHE A 143 4.67 5.54 6.97
N ASN A 144 5.06 5.76 5.72
CA ASN A 144 4.73 6.96 4.98
C ASN A 144 4.32 6.58 3.55
N MET A 145 3.23 7.14 3.05
CA MET A 145 2.92 7.03 1.63
C MET A 145 3.93 7.86 0.83
N ILE A 146 4.53 7.27 -0.21
CA ILE A 146 5.39 8.02 -1.13
C ILE A 146 4.46 8.78 -2.06
N ASN A 147 4.21 10.05 -1.77
CA ASN A 147 3.60 10.98 -2.72
C ASN A 147 4.60 11.32 -3.84
N GLY A 148 4.93 10.32 -4.66
CA GLY A 148 5.36 10.59 -6.02
C GLY A 148 4.09 10.98 -6.76
N SER A 149 3.93 12.26 -7.06
CA SER A 149 2.90 12.78 -7.95
C SER A 149 2.93 12.03 -9.27
N PHE A 150 2.22 10.92 -9.35
CA PHE A 150 1.90 10.23 -10.59
C PHE A 150 0.45 9.78 -10.43
N ALA A 151 -0.46 10.75 -10.58
CA ALA A 151 -1.59 10.43 -11.43
C ALA A 151 -1.00 9.71 -12.65
N THR A 152 -1.46 8.53 -12.96
CA THR A 152 -1.12 7.76 -14.17
C THR A 152 -1.68 8.46 -15.42
N ASN A 153 -1.31 9.73 -15.55
CA ASN A 153 -1.20 10.47 -16.79
C ASN A 153 0.24 10.94 -17.04
N ASP A 154 1.21 10.54 -16.22
CA ASP A 154 2.62 10.90 -16.42
C ASP A 154 3.54 9.66 -16.47
N THR A 155 3.25 8.84 -17.48
CA THR A 155 4.13 8.00 -18.34
C THR A 155 3.30 6.86 -18.91
N VAL A 156 2.29 7.22 -19.72
CA VAL A 156 1.87 6.32 -20.79
C VAL A 156 3.04 6.31 -21.77
N VAL A 157 3.96 5.36 -21.61
CA VAL A 157 4.84 4.99 -22.72
C VAL A 157 3.92 4.35 -23.74
N HIS A 158 3.40 5.18 -24.64
CA HIS A 158 2.64 4.71 -25.79
C HIS A 158 3.55 3.75 -26.54
N THR A 159 3.06 2.55 -26.85
CA THR A 159 3.78 1.49 -27.58
C THR A 159 4.09 1.86 -29.04
N THR A 160 4.01 3.14 -29.40
CA THR A 160 4.41 3.69 -30.70
C THR A 160 4.93 5.11 -30.52
N GLY A 161 6.21 5.34 -30.85
CA GLY A 161 6.85 6.65 -30.86
C GLY A 161 8.21 6.63 -30.16
N ASN A 162 9.29 6.94 -30.88
CA ASN A 162 10.65 6.97 -30.34
C ASN A 162 10.77 8.03 -29.23
N GLU A 163 11.11 7.62 -28.00
CA GLU A 163 11.43 8.54 -26.92
C GLU A 163 12.89 8.36 -26.45
N THR A 164 13.59 9.48 -26.36
CA THR A 164 15.01 9.57 -25.98
C THR A 164 15.11 9.89 -24.49
N ILE A 165 15.73 9.00 -23.70
CA ILE A 165 15.97 9.21 -22.27
C ILE A 165 17.35 9.88 -22.09
N ASN A 166 17.36 11.17 -21.77
CA ASN A 166 18.59 11.88 -21.39
C ASN A 166 18.92 11.61 -19.91
N GLY A 167 19.79 10.63 -19.66
CA GLY A 167 20.50 10.49 -18.39
C GLY A 167 21.60 11.55 -18.28
N LYS A 168 21.56 12.38 -17.24
CA LYS A 168 22.63 13.33 -16.92
C LYS A 168 23.85 12.53 -16.44
N LYS A 169 24.97 12.64 -17.15
CA LYS A 169 26.30 12.14 -16.73
C LYS A 169 26.84 12.93 -15.54
#